data_AF-A0A9P9J5X9-F1
#
_entry.id   AF-A0A9P9J5X9-F1
#
_cell.length_a   1.000
_cell.length_b   1.000
_cell.length_c   1.000
_cell.angle_alpha   90.00
_cell.angle_beta   90.00
_cell.angle_gamma   90.00
#
_symmetry.space_group_name_H-M   'P 1'
#
loop_
_entity.id
_entity.type
_entity.pdbx_description
1 polymer ?
#
loop_
_entity_poly.entity_id
_entity_poly.type
_entity_poly.pdbx_seq_one_letter_code
_entity_poly.pdbx_strand_id
1 'polypeptide(L)' 'MNELARQPRHGPNYNQLLHPMDLDTMEAKLEADQYMTPEDFIKDAQLIFANCRKYNDENTSNAKCANKLEKYM' A
#
# COMPACT_ATOMS: atom_id res chain seq x y z
N MET A 1 -9.80 -12.94 19.59
CA MET A 1 -8.32 -12.90 19.58
C MET A 1 -7.90 -11.45 19.54
N ASN A 2 -7.07 -11.04 20.49
CA ASN A 2 -6.99 -9.67 21.01
C ASN A 2 -6.48 -8.64 19.98
N GLU A 3 -7.33 -7.71 19.57
CA GLU A 3 -6.98 -6.59 18.67
C GLU A 3 -5.88 -5.68 19.25
N LEU A 4 -5.65 -5.74 20.57
CA LEU A 4 -4.70 -4.91 21.31
C LEU A 4 -3.21 -5.33 21.17
N ALA A 5 -2.89 -6.39 20.41
CA ALA A 5 -1.51 -6.89 20.26
C ALA A 5 -0.95 -6.80 18.83
N ARG A 6 -1.70 -6.32 17.83
CA ARG A 6 -1.13 -6.08 16.50
C ARG A 6 -0.22 -4.86 16.60
N GLN A 7 1.09 -5.07 16.49
CA GLN A 7 2.02 -3.99 16.17
C GLN A 7 1.45 -3.17 15.00
N PRO A 8 1.66 -1.85 14.96
CA PRO A 8 1.22 -1.08 13.81
C PRO A 8 1.81 -1.73 12.55
N ARG A 9 0.96 -2.04 11.56
CA ARG A 9 1.39 -2.68 10.30
C ARG A 9 2.51 -1.91 9.60
N HIS A 10 2.63 -0.63 9.95
CA HIS A 10 3.57 0.32 9.36
C HIS A 10 4.32 1.08 10.46
N GLY A 11 5.36 1.82 10.06
CA GLY A 11 6.17 2.61 10.97
C GLY A 11 5.43 3.78 11.65
N PRO A 12 6.14 4.56 12.49
CA PRO A 12 5.58 5.70 13.20
C PRO A 12 4.80 6.66 12.30
N ASN A 13 3.63 7.09 12.76
CA ASN A 13 2.74 8.07 12.12
C ASN A 13 2.24 7.73 10.70
N TYR A 14 2.53 6.54 10.16
CA TYR A 14 2.17 6.18 8.78
C TYR A 14 0.66 6.34 8.52
N ASN A 15 -0.18 5.81 9.42
CA ASN A 15 -1.65 5.88 9.31
C ASN A 15 -2.22 7.30 9.46
N GLN A 16 -1.45 8.25 10.00
CA GLN A 16 -1.86 9.64 10.15
C GLN A 16 -1.46 10.48 8.92
N LEU A 17 -0.37 10.10 8.25
CA LEU A 17 0.24 10.87 7.16
C LEU A 17 -0.23 10.42 5.76
N LEU A 18 -0.74 9.20 5.66
CA LEU A 18 -1.00 8.49 4.41
C LEU A 18 -2.34 7.79 4.46
N HIS A 19 -2.89 7.50 3.29
CA HIS A 19 -4.01 6.58 3.16
C HIS A 19 -3.44 5.17 2.94
N PRO A 20 -3.42 4.28 3.96
CA PRO A 20 -2.71 3.00 3.85
C PRO A 20 -3.32 2.12 2.77
N MET A 21 -2.46 1.46 2.00
CA MET A 21 -2.81 0.44 1.02
C MET A 21 -1.68 -0.58 0.95
N ASP A 22 -2.02 -1.85 0.82
CA ASP A 22 -1.12 -2.98 0.65
C ASP A 22 -1.78 -4.05 -0.23
N LEU A 23 -1.02 -5.03 -0.70
CA LEU A 23 -1.52 -6.05 -1.63
C LEU A 23 -2.57 -6.96 -0.99
N ASP A 24 -2.44 -7.28 0.30
CA ASP A 24 -3.43 -8.08 1.04
C ASP A 24 -4.78 -7.34 1.12
N THR A 25 -4.76 -6.02 1.32
CA THR A 25 -5.96 -5.18 1.30
C THR A 25 -6.54 -5.10 -0.11
N MET A 26 -5.72 -4.98 -1.16
CA MET A 26 -6.21 -5.04 -2.54
C MET A 26 -6.85 -6.38 -2.88
N GLU A 27 -6.27 -7.49 -2.45
CA GLU A 27 -6.83 -8.84 -2.62
C GLU A 27 -8.20 -8.93 -1.94
N ALA A 28 -8.31 -8.51 -0.68
CA ALA A 28 -9.59 -8.50 0.03
C ALA A 28 -10.65 -7.59 -0.63
N LYS A 29 -10.25 -6.44 -1.18
CA LYS A 29 -11.15 -5.54 -1.92
C LYS A 29 -11.63 -6.17 -3.24
N LEU A 30 -10.74 -6.88 -3.93
CA LEU A 30 -11.05 -7.60 -5.16
C LEU A 30 -12.05 -8.74 -4.90
N GLU A 31 -11.78 -9.58 -3.89
CA GLU A 31 -12.66 -10.69 -3.50
C GLU A 31 -14.04 -10.22 -3.01
N ALA A 32 -14.13 -8.99 -2.50
CA ALA A 32 -15.36 -8.37 -2.05
C ALA A 32 -16.08 -7.53 -3.14
N ASP A 33 -15.69 -7.65 -4.41
CA ASP A 33 -16.26 -6.91 -5.55
C ASP A 33 -16.25 -5.37 -5.36
N GLN A 34 -15.24 -4.83 -4.66
CA GLN A 34 -15.15 -3.40 -4.35
C GLN A 34 -14.47 -2.57 -5.44
N TYR A 35 -13.96 -3.22 -6.49
CA TYR A 35 -13.42 -2.55 -7.68
C TYR A 35 -14.46 -2.58 -8.79
N MET A 36 -15.18 -1.47 -8.96
CA MET A 36 -16.24 -1.36 -9.96
C MET A 36 -15.67 -1.25 -11.38
N THR A 37 -14.46 -0.71 -11.51
CA THR A 37 -13.74 -0.60 -12.78
C THR A 37 -12.27 -1.01 -12.61
N PRO A 38 -11.58 -1.42 -13.68
CA PRO A 38 -10.14 -1.67 -13.64
C PRO A 38 -9.33 -0.47 -13.13
N GLU A 39 -9.78 0.75 -13.41
CA GLU A 39 -9.14 1.98 -12.95
C GLU A 39 -9.14 2.09 -11.42
N ASP A 40 -10.14 1.56 -10.73
CA ASP A 40 -10.18 1.58 -9.27
C ASP A 40 -9.11 0.65 -8.66
N PHE A 41 -8.87 -0.50 -9.29
CA PHE A 41 -7.77 -1.40 -8.92
C PHE A 41 -6.41 -0.75 -9.18
N ILE A 42 -6.23 -0.11 -10.34
CA ILE A 42 -4.98 0.58 -10.71
C ILE A 42 -4.68 1.73 -9.75
N LYS A 43 -5.70 2.49 -9.31
CA LYS A 43 -5.51 3.58 -8.33
C LYS A 43 -4.92 3.08 -7.02
N ASP A 44 -5.41 1.95 -6.50
CA ASP A 44 -4.87 1.37 -5.26
C ASP A 44 -3.45 0.83 -5.46
N ALA A 45 -3.18 0.20 -6.59
CA ALA A 45 -1.84 -0.27 -6.93
C ALA A 45 -0.83 0.89 -6.99
N GLN A 46 -1.19 2.00 -7.65
CA GLN A 46 -0.40 3.22 -7.71
C GLN A 46 -0.21 3.85 -6.32
N LEU A 47 -1.24 3.79 -5.46
CA LEU A 47 -1.18 4.33 -4.12
C LEU A 47 -0.14 3.62 -3.24
N ILE A 48 0.06 2.30 -3.39
CA ILE A 48 1.13 1.56 -2.70
C ILE A 48 2.50 2.20 -2.99
N PHE A 49 2.80 2.48 -4.26
CA PHE A 49 4.08 3.07 -4.66
C PHE A 49 4.20 4.54 -4.23
N ALA A 50 3.13 5.32 -4.37
CA ALA A 50 3.09 6.71 -3.95
C ALA A 50 3.32 6.86 -2.43
N ASN A 51 2.66 6.03 -1.63
CA ASN A 51 2.86 5.98 -0.19
C ASN A 51 4.28 5.54 0.17
N CYS A 52 4.83 4.55 -0.54
CA CYS A 52 6.20 4.10 -0.32
C CYS A 52 7.20 5.25 -0.53
N ARG A 53 7.09 6.00 -1.63
CA ARG A 53 7.95 7.15 -1.92
C ARG A 53 7.74 8.33 -0.98
N LYS A 54 6.52 8.53 -0.48
CA LYS A 54 6.22 9.61 0.46
C LYS A 54 6.75 9.31 1.88
N TYR A 55 6.77 8.04 2.28
CA TYR A 55 7.20 7.65 3.62
C TYR A 55 8.70 7.35 3.74
N ASN A 56 9.30 6.77 2.70
CA ASN A 56 10.67 6.26 2.74
C ASN A 56 11.60 7.16 1.93
N ASP A 57 12.85 7.31 2.40
CA ASP A 57 13.91 7.94 1.60
C ASP A 57 14.15 7.13 0.31
N GLU A 58 14.44 7.83 -0.79
CA GLU A 58 14.62 7.26 -2.12
C GLU A 58 15.75 6.22 -2.20
N ASN A 59 16.72 6.28 -1.29
CA ASN A 59 17.87 5.37 -1.26
C ASN A 59 17.59 4.06 -0.52
N THR A 60 16.44 3.96 0.16
CA THR A 60 16.03 2.74 0.89
C THR A 60 15.73 1.59 -0.06
N SER A 61 15.86 0.36 0.44
CA SER A 61 15.41 -0.84 -0.28
C SER A 61 13.94 -0.75 -0.67
N ASN A 62 13.10 -0.20 0.20
CA ASN A 62 11.65 -0.12 -0.01
C ASN A 62 11.31 0.77 -1.21
N ALA A 63 11.90 1.97 -1.29
CA ALA A 63 11.69 2.87 -2.42
C ALA A 63 12.20 2.26 -3.74
N LYS A 64 13.37 1.61 -3.72
CA LYS A 64 13.94 0.92 -4.89
C LYS A 64 13.07 -0.24 -5.37
N CYS A 65 12.52 -1.04 -4.44
CA CYS A 65 11.60 -2.13 -4.75
C CYS A 65 10.30 -1.61 -5.37
N ALA A 66 9.68 -0.56 -4.79
CA ALA A 66 8.49 0.06 -5.34
C ALA A 66 8.70 0.54 -6.79
N ASN A 67 9.81 1.26 -7.04
CA ASN A 67 10.13 1.75 -8.38
C ASN A 67 10.42 0.62 -9.39
N LYS A 68 10.89 -0.55 -8.93
CA LYS A 68 11.11 -1.70 -9.81
C LYS A 68 9.79 -2.40 -10.14
N LEU A 69 8.91 -2.57 -9.15
CA LEU A 69 7.63 -3.25 -9.32
C LEU A 69 6.66 -2.43 -10.18
N GLU A 70 6.62 -1.11 -10.00
CA GLU A 70 5.77 -0.19 -10.78
C GLU A 70 6.01 -0.27 -12.29
N LYS A 71 7.19 -0.73 -12.74
CA LYS A 71 7.49 -0.92 -14.18
C LYS A 71 6.73 -2.08 -14.84
N TYR A 72 6.17 -2.98 -14.05
CA TYR A 72 5.42 -4.14 -14.54
C TYR A 72 3.91 -3.91 -14.51
N MET A 73 3.50 -2.70 -14.17
CA MET A 73 2.11 -2.30 -14.02
C MET A 73 1.62 -1.53 -15.25
#